data_AF-A0A350P347-F1
#
_entry.id   AF-A0A350P347-F1
#
_cell.length_a   1.000
_cell.length_b   1.000
_cell.length_c   1.000
_cell.angle_alpha   90.00
_cell.angle_beta   90.00
_cell.angle_gamma   90.00
#
_symmetry.space_group_name_H-M   'P 1'
#
loop_
_entity.id
_entity.type
_entity.pdbx_description
1 polymer ?
#
loop_
_entity_poly.entity_id
_entity_poly.type
_entity_poly.pdbx_seq_one_letter_code
_entity_poly.pdbx_strand_id
1 'polypeptide(L)'
;MPFLQTFQTPFKVIIAGSRDIKIDIKKVFPRLDKITSKKSSIEIVSGTARGGDRLGEAWARTNGHEVKKFPADWGKYGRSAGYKRNEQMADYADALIAIWDGKSKGTKHMIDIATKKGLPVRIIQA
;
A
#
# COMPACT_ATOMS: atom_id res chain seq x y z
N MET A 1 7.51 5.32 39.70
CA MET A 1 6.37 5.60 38.80
C MET A 1 6.81 5.25 37.38
N PRO A 2 6.39 4.13 36.78
CA PRO A 2 6.73 3.86 35.39
C PRO A 2 5.85 4.74 34.51
N PHE A 3 6.46 5.48 33.59
CA PHE A 3 5.77 6.24 32.55
C PHE A 3 5.09 5.21 31.64
N LEU A 4 3.76 5.18 31.62
CA LEU A 4 3.03 4.36 30.65
C LEU A 4 3.32 4.93 29.26
N GLN A 5 4.16 4.22 28.49
CA GLN A 5 4.39 4.54 27.09
C GLN A 5 3.10 4.18 26.34
N THR A 6 2.29 5.19 26.01
CA THR A 6 1.11 5.00 25.18
C THR A 6 1.56 4.67 23.77
N PHE A 7 1.50 3.40 23.40
CA PHE A 7 1.75 2.98 22.03
C PHE A 7 0.62 3.49 21.15
N GLN A 8 0.87 4.58 20.43
CA GLN A 8 -0.04 5.05 19.39
C GLN A 8 -0.04 4.00 18.27
N THR A 9 -1.20 3.40 17.97
CA THR A 9 -1.33 2.46 16.87
C THR A 9 -0.98 3.16 15.55
N PRO A 10 -0.06 2.61 14.74
CA PRO A 10 0.37 3.24 13.49
C PRO A 10 -0.81 3.32 12.51
N PHE A 11 -0.84 4.38 11.70
CA PHE A 11 -1.80 4.51 10.62
C PHE A 11 -1.36 3.64 9.44
N LYS A 12 -2.19 2.68 9.05
CA LYS A 12 -1.83 1.63 8.09
C LYS A 12 -2.19 2.04 6.67
N VAL A 13 -1.19 2.18 5.80
CA VAL A 13 -1.37 2.67 4.44
C VAL A 13 -0.96 1.61 3.44
N ILE A 14 -1.89 1.19 2.59
CA ILE A 14 -1.56 0.37 1.43
C ILE A 14 -0.83 1.24 0.42
N ILE A 15 0.35 0.81 -0.01
CA ILE A 15 1.00 1.34 -1.22
C ILE A 15 1.07 0.20 -2.22
N ALA A 16 0.25 0.29 -3.27
CA ALA A 16 0.13 -0.73 -4.31
C ALA A 16 0.08 -0.07 -5.68
N GLY A 17 0.32 -0.83 -6.75
CA GLY A 17 0.31 -0.24 -8.08
C GLY A 17 0.50 -1.20 -9.23
N SER A 18 0.58 -0.65 -10.44
CA SER A 18 0.78 -1.42 -11.67
C SER A 18 2.13 -2.13 -11.63
N ARG A 19 2.17 -3.37 -12.16
CA ARG A 19 3.33 -4.29 -12.00
C ARG A 19 4.42 -4.10 -13.05
N ASP A 20 4.02 -3.76 -14.27
CA ASP A 20 4.86 -3.77 -15.46
C ASP A 20 4.97 -2.36 -16.06
N ILE A 21 5.20 -1.37 -15.20
CA ILE A 21 5.42 0.03 -15.60
C ILE A 21 6.74 0.55 -15.04
N LYS A 22 7.36 1.48 -15.77
CA LYS A 22 8.55 2.20 -15.29
C LYS A 22 8.07 3.32 -14.37
N ILE A 23 8.30 3.18 -13.07
CA ILE A 23 7.91 4.20 -12.09
C ILE A 23 9.13 5.08 -11.78
N ASP A 24 8.99 6.38 -12.01
CA ASP A 24 10.02 7.37 -11.67
C ASP A 24 9.98 7.69 -10.17
N ILE A 25 10.91 7.09 -9.41
CA ILE A 25 11.01 7.30 -7.96
C ILE A 25 11.19 8.77 -7.58
N LYS A 26 11.87 9.57 -8.42
CA LYS A 26 12.12 11.00 -8.15
C LYS A 26 10.84 11.82 -8.21
N LYS A 27 9.82 11.32 -8.91
CA LYS A 27 8.48 11.94 -8.97
C LYS A 27 7.52 11.37 -7.92
N VAL A 28 7.63 10.07 -7.62
CA VAL A 28 6.67 9.40 -6.73
C VAL A 28 7.01 9.61 -5.26
N PHE A 29 8.28 9.53 -4.85
CA PHE A 29 8.65 9.66 -3.43
C PHE A 29 8.20 10.99 -2.81
N PRO A 30 8.45 12.17 -3.43
CA PRO A 30 7.98 13.44 -2.86
C PRO A 30 6.46 13.53 -2.73
N ARG A 31 5.71 12.82 -3.59
CA ARG A 31 4.24 12.76 -3.49
C ARG A 31 3.81 11.89 -2.32
N LEU A 32 4.49 10.75 -2.09
CA LEU A 32 4.25 9.92 -0.92
C LEU A 32 4.52 10.72 0.36
N ASP A 33 5.68 11.39 0.45
CA ASP A 33 6.05 12.24 1.59
C ASP A 33 4.98 13.31 1.87
N LYS A 34 4.52 13.99 0.82
CA LYS A 34 3.46 15.00 0.95
C LYS A 34 2.14 14.41 1.45
N ILE A 35 1.73 13.26 0.92
CA ILE A 35 0.47 12.60 1.28
C ILE A 35 0.51 12.10 2.73
N THR A 36 1.65 11.59 3.19
CA THR A 36 1.81 11.01 4.53
C THR A 36 2.25 12.03 5.59
N SER A 37 2.69 13.23 5.20
CA SER A 37 3.24 14.28 6.07
C SER A 37 2.46 14.62 7.35
N LYS A 38 1.15 14.40 7.38
CA LYS A 38 0.29 14.69 8.54
C LYS A 38 0.13 13.51 9.52
N LYS A 39 0.80 12.38 9.28
CA LYS A 39 0.72 11.18 10.11
C LYS A 39 1.99 11.06 10.94
N SER A 40 1.83 10.97 12.27
CA SER A 40 2.94 10.84 13.22
C SER A 40 3.60 9.47 13.20
N SER A 41 2.83 8.42 12.87
CA SER A 41 3.32 7.04 12.76
C SER A 41 2.53 6.33 11.66
N ILE A 42 3.24 5.62 10.78
CA ILE A 42 2.65 4.86 9.69
C ILE A 42 3.26 3.46 9.56
N GLU A 43 2.44 2.50 9.18
CA GLU A 43 2.84 1.17 8.77
C GLU A 43 2.45 0.98 7.29
N ILE A 44 3.39 0.53 6.46
CA ILE A 44 3.11 0.29 5.04
C ILE A 44 2.61 -1.13 4.82
N VAL A 45 1.45 -1.23 4.17
CA VAL A 45 0.82 -2.49 3.81
C VAL A 45 1.15 -2.79 2.35
N SER A 46 1.88 -3.89 2.14
CA SER A 46 2.33 -4.35 0.81
C SER A 46 1.84 -5.77 0.57
N GLY A 47 1.55 -6.13 -0.68
CA GLY A 47 1.45 -7.55 -1.04
C GLY A 47 2.49 -8.02 -2.03
N THR A 48 3.67 -7.43 -1.94
CA THR A 48 4.93 -8.00 -2.41
C THR A 48 5.00 -8.22 -3.92
N ALA A 49 4.05 -7.66 -4.68
CA ALA A 49 4.05 -7.73 -6.13
C ALA A 49 5.15 -6.84 -6.73
N ARG A 50 5.56 -7.13 -7.97
CA ARG A 50 6.43 -6.21 -8.73
C ARG A 50 5.72 -4.85 -8.92
N GLY A 51 6.49 -3.80 -9.20
CA GLY A 51 5.95 -2.46 -9.44
C GLY A 51 5.59 -1.72 -8.16
N GLY A 52 4.36 -1.22 -8.07
CA GLY A 52 3.92 -0.32 -7.00
C GLY A 52 4.14 -0.83 -5.58
N ASP A 53 3.86 -2.11 -5.29
CA ASP A 53 4.09 -2.70 -3.98
C ASP A 53 5.59 -2.64 -3.58
N ARG A 54 6.50 -3.08 -4.47
CA ARG A 54 7.96 -2.97 -4.23
C ARG A 54 8.45 -1.53 -4.10
N LEU A 55 7.84 -0.59 -4.83
CA LEU A 55 8.15 0.83 -4.66
C LEU A 55 7.75 1.33 -3.28
N GLY A 56 6.55 0.95 -2.81
CA GLY A 56 6.08 1.24 -1.46
C GLY A 56 7.02 0.67 -0.40
N GLU A 57 7.46 -0.58 -0.55
CA GLU A 57 8.46 -1.20 0.32
C GLU A 57 9.79 -0.44 0.33
N ALA A 58 10.26 0.00 -0.84
CA ALA A 58 11.49 0.78 -0.95
C ALA A 58 11.36 2.14 -0.25
N TRP A 59 10.25 2.85 -0.48
CA TRP A 59 9.96 4.14 0.16
C TRP A 59 9.84 3.99 1.68
N ALA A 60 9.17 2.94 2.16
CA ALA A 60 9.05 2.63 3.58
C ALA A 60 10.43 2.44 4.22
N ARG A 61 11.28 1.62 3.60
CA ARG A 61 12.65 1.38 4.08
C ARG A 61 13.49 2.66 4.11
N THR A 62 13.40 3.50 3.09
CA THR A 62 14.13 4.78 3.02
C THR A 62 13.72 5.74 4.13
N ASN A 63 12.47 5.70 4.59
CA ASN A 63 11.93 6.60 5.60
C ASN A 63 11.78 5.95 7.00
N GLY A 64 12.28 4.72 7.18
CA GLY A 64 12.22 4.02 8.47
C GLY A 64 10.81 3.57 8.89
N HIS A 65 9.89 3.40 7.93
CA HIS A 65 8.55 2.88 8.21
C HIS A 65 8.53 1.35 8.26
N GLU A 66 7.71 0.80 9.15
CA GLU A 66 7.45 -0.64 9.17
C GLU A 66 6.67 -1.10 7.94
N VAL A 67 6.82 -2.37 7.57
CA VAL A 67 6.13 -2.97 6.43
C VAL A 67 5.43 -4.25 6.83
N LYS A 68 4.11 -4.26 6.73
CA LYS A 68 3.30 -5.48 6.81
C LYS A 68 3.12 -6.08 5.41
N LYS A 69 3.60 -7.31 5.24
CA LYS A 69 3.55 -8.03 3.95
C LYS A 69 2.38 -9.02 3.91
N PHE A 70 1.67 -9.00 2.79
CA PHE A 70 0.58 -9.90 2.43
C PHE A 70 0.91 -10.59 1.10
N PRO A 71 1.77 -11.61 1.07
CA PRO A 71 2.06 -12.33 -0.17
C PRO A 71 0.82 -13.07 -0.68
N ALA A 72 0.63 -13.11 -2.00
CA ALA A 72 -0.46 -13.87 -2.60
C ALA A 72 -0.19 -15.39 -2.52
N ASP A 73 -1.15 -16.15 -2.00
CA ASP A 73 -1.07 -17.61 -1.91
C ASP A 73 -1.52 -18.27 -3.23
N TRP A 74 -0.60 -18.29 -4.20
CA TRP A 74 -0.82 -18.86 -5.54
C TRP A 74 -1.05 -20.36 -5.50
N GLY A 75 -0.45 -21.08 -4.55
CA GLY A 75 -0.62 -22.53 -4.41
C GLY A 75 -2.05 -22.90 -4.03
N LYS A 76 -2.66 -22.12 -3.12
CA LYS A 76 -4.03 -22.37 -2.66
C LYS A 76 -5.11 -21.82 -3.58
N TYR A 77 -4.93 -20.60 -4.09
CA TYR A 77 -6.02 -19.87 -4.77
C TYR A 77 -5.80 -19.65 -6.27
N GLY A 78 -4.67 -20.11 -6.81
CA GLY A 78 -4.34 -19.97 -8.23
C GLY A 78 -4.46 -18.53 -8.71
N ARG A 79 -5.12 -18.32 -9.86
CA ARG A 79 -5.27 -16.99 -10.49
C ARG A 79 -5.98 -15.96 -9.60
N SER A 80 -6.80 -16.40 -8.64
CA SER A 80 -7.53 -15.51 -7.74
C SER A 80 -6.72 -15.04 -6.53
N ALA A 81 -5.54 -15.63 -6.29
CA ALA A 81 -4.70 -15.34 -5.12
C ALA A 81 -4.38 -13.85 -4.96
N GLY A 82 -4.08 -13.15 -6.06
CA GLY A 82 -3.81 -11.72 -6.05
C GLY A 82 -5.02 -10.89 -5.59
N TYR A 83 -6.23 -11.28 -5.99
CA TYR A 83 -7.47 -10.60 -5.60
C TYR A 83 -7.84 -10.87 -4.15
N LYS A 84 -7.73 -12.13 -3.70
CA LYS A 84 -7.92 -12.52 -2.29
C LYS A 84 -6.97 -11.78 -1.36
N ARG A 85 -5.70 -11.66 -1.76
CA ARG A 85 -4.72 -10.84 -1.06
C ARG A 85 -5.14 -9.37 -0.99
N ASN A 86 -5.62 -8.79 -2.09
CA ASN A 86 -6.08 -7.39 -2.10
C ASN A 86 -7.22 -7.18 -1.09
N GLU A 87 -8.17 -8.11 -0.99
CA GLU A 87 -9.23 -8.09 0.02
C GLU A 87 -8.64 -8.04 1.43
N GLN A 88 -7.70 -8.95 1.75
CA GLN A 88 -7.03 -9.02 3.05
C GLN A 88 -6.28 -7.74 3.43
N MET A 89 -5.58 -7.12 2.47
CA MET A 89 -4.92 -5.84 2.72
C MET A 89 -5.94 -4.73 3.02
N ALA A 90 -7.06 -4.70 2.29
CA ALA A 90 -8.10 -3.70 2.49
C ALA A 90 -8.87 -3.90 3.80
N ASP A 91 -8.97 -5.14 4.29
CA ASP A 91 -9.52 -5.44 5.62
C ASP A 91 -8.59 -4.94 6.75
N TYR A 92 -7.29 -4.88 6.49
CA TYR A 92 -6.28 -4.56 7.49
C TYR A 92 -5.95 -3.06 7.59
N ALA A 93 -6.04 -2.33 6.48
CA ALA A 93 -5.50 -0.98 6.35
C ALA A 93 -6.52 0.14 6.60
N ASP A 94 -6.00 1.35 6.84
CA ASP A 94 -6.78 2.56 7.07
C ASP A 94 -6.91 3.44 5.80
N ALA A 95 -6.03 3.26 4.81
CA ALA A 95 -6.04 4.02 3.56
C ALA A 95 -5.31 3.30 2.41
N LEU A 96 -5.52 3.78 1.18
CA LEU A 96 -4.82 3.33 -0.04
C LEU A 96 -4.16 4.50 -0.78
N ILE A 97 -2.89 4.32 -1.15
CA ILE A 97 -2.21 5.07 -2.19
C ILE A 97 -1.94 4.12 -3.37
N ALA A 98 -2.62 4.36 -4.49
CA ALA A 98 -2.50 3.57 -5.71
C ALA A 98 -1.60 4.27 -6.74
N ILE A 99 -0.50 3.63 -7.12
CA ILE A 99 0.39 4.08 -8.20
C ILE A 99 -0.06 3.40 -9.50
N TRP A 100 -0.79 4.13 -10.34
CA TRP A 100 -1.62 3.51 -11.37
C TRP A 100 -1.43 4.16 -12.74
N ASP A 101 -1.35 3.30 -13.76
CA ASP A 101 -1.26 3.63 -15.19
C ASP A 101 -2.64 3.83 -15.85
N GLY A 102 -3.72 3.71 -15.08
CA GLY A 102 -5.09 3.74 -15.58
C GLY A 102 -5.55 2.45 -16.26
N LYS A 103 -4.69 1.42 -16.37
CA LYS A 103 -4.97 0.20 -17.17
C LYS A 103 -4.89 -1.09 -16.35
N SER A 104 -4.00 -1.17 -15.36
CA SER A 104 -3.80 -2.38 -14.56
C SER A 104 -5.08 -2.84 -13.89
N LYS A 105 -5.60 -4.01 -14.30
CA LYS A 105 -6.78 -4.65 -13.71
C LYS A 105 -6.58 -4.98 -12.23
N GLY A 106 -5.38 -5.41 -11.85
CA GLY A 106 -5.05 -5.73 -10.45
C GLY A 106 -5.07 -4.51 -9.54
N THR A 107 -4.58 -3.37 -10.04
CA THR A 107 -4.58 -2.10 -9.31
C THR A 107 -5.99 -1.51 -9.26
N LYS A 108 -6.73 -1.55 -10.37
CA LYS A 108 -8.15 -1.17 -10.40
C LYS A 108 -8.95 -1.96 -9.36
N HIS A 109 -8.76 -3.28 -9.29
CA HIS A 109 -9.40 -4.12 -8.29
C HIS A 109 -9.08 -3.69 -6.84
N MET A 110 -7.83 -3.31 -6.55
CA MET A 110 -7.45 -2.78 -5.24
C MET A 110 -8.17 -1.45 -4.93
N ILE A 111 -8.25 -0.54 -5.89
CA ILE A 111 -8.97 0.74 -5.77
C ILE A 111 -10.46 0.51 -5.52
N ASP A 112 -11.08 -0.39 -6.28
CA ASP A 112 -12.51 -0.71 -6.19
C ASP A 112 -12.84 -1.27 -4.79
N ILE A 113 -12.03 -2.19 -4.25
CA ILE A 113 -12.22 -2.74 -2.91
C ILE A 113 -12.05 -1.66 -1.84
N ALA A 114 -10.97 -0.88 -1.91
CA ALA A 114 -10.70 0.16 -0.92
C ALA A 114 -11.85 1.19 -0.87
N THR A 115 -12.34 1.60 -2.04
CA THR A 115 -13.48 2.51 -2.18
C THR A 115 -14.76 1.88 -1.60
N LYS A 116 -15.04 0.62 -1.92
CA LYS A 116 -16.21 -0.10 -1.38
C LYS A 116 -16.18 -0.21 0.14
N LYS A 117 -15.00 -0.29 0.74
CA LYS A 117 -14.79 -0.33 2.20
C LYS A 117 -14.77 1.05 2.87
N GLY A 118 -14.91 2.13 2.09
CA GLY A 118 -14.86 3.50 2.63
C GLY A 118 -13.45 3.95 3.00
N LEU A 119 -12.40 3.27 2.54
CA LEU A 119 -11.02 3.72 2.77
C LEU A 119 -10.74 4.99 1.95
N PRO A 120 -10.06 6.00 2.52
CA PRO A 120 -9.52 7.10 1.73
C PRO A 120 -8.56 6.58 0.66
N VAL A 121 -8.80 6.94 -0.60
CA VAL A 121 -7.97 6.55 -1.75
C VAL A 121 -7.28 7.78 -2.35
N ARG A 122 -5.97 7.66 -2.58
CA ARG A 122 -5.18 8.59 -3.39
C ARG A 122 -4.59 7.86 -4.58
N ILE A 123 -4.70 8.45 -5.76
CA ILE A 123 -4.11 7.89 -6.98
C ILE A 123 -2.93 8.77 -7.41
N ILE A 124 -1.77 8.14 -7.60
CA ILE A 124 -0.61 8.75 -8.23
C ILE A 124 -0.54 8.18 -9.65
N GLN A 125 -0.80 9.02 -10.65
CA GLN A 125 -0.67 8.63 -12.04
C GLN A 125 0.81 8.40 -12.36
N ALA A 126 1.11 7.24 -12.94
CA ALA A 126 2.45 6.78 -13.29
C ALA A 126 2.53 6.32 -14.75
#